data_AF-A0A7V1MZL7-F1
#
_entry.id   AF-A0A7V1MZL7-F1
#
_cell.length_a   1.000
_cell.length_b   1.000
_cell.length_c   1.000
_cell.angle_alpha   90.00
_cell.angle_beta   90.00
_cell.angle_gamma   90.00
#
_symmetry.space_group_name_H-M   'P 1'
#
loop_
_entity.id
_entity.type
_entity.pdbx_description
1 polymer ?
#
loop_
_entity_poly.entity_id
_entity_poly.type
_entity_poly.pdbx_seq_one_letter_code
_entity_poly.pdbx_strand_id
1 'polypeptide(L)' 'MKILGIMSGSFLDGIDLALCEFEKEKSGIKSKILKADTIKYSDEW' A
#
# COMPACT_ATOMS: atom_id res chain seq x y z
N MET A 1 6.45 -5.33 12.16
CA MET A 1 7.08 -4.29 11.33
C MET A 1 5.99 -3.61 10.50
N LYS A 2 5.90 -2.29 10.51
CA LYS A 2 4.91 -1.54 9.71
C LYS A 2 5.58 -0.98 8.46
N ILE A 3 4.98 -1.21 7.30
CA ILE A 3 5.49 -0.78 5.99
C ILE A 3 4.36 -0.06 5.26
N LEU A 4 4.65 1.09 4.66
CA LEU A 4 3.76 1.75 3.72
C LEU A 4 4.16 1.34 2.29
N GLY A 5 3.30 0.59 1.63
CA GLY A 5 3.39 0.31 0.20
C GLY A 5 2.80 1.47 -0.59
N ILE A 6 3.49 1.85 -1.66
CA ILE A 6 3.05 2.90 -2.59
C ILE A 6 3.09 2.31 -3.99
N MET A 7 1.97 2.41 -4.72
CA MET A 7 1.84 1.92 -6.09
C MET A 7 1.23 3.02 -6.97
N SER A 8 1.80 3.22 -8.16
CA SER A 8 1.21 4.02 -9.22
C SER A 8 1.02 3.13 -10.44
N GLY A 9 -0.23 2.86 -10.80
CA GLY A 9 -0.56 2.11 -12.00
C GLY A 9 -0.23 2.88 -13.28
N SER A 10 -0.08 2.17 -14.40
CA SER A 10 0.14 2.80 -15.72
C SER A 10 -1.07 3.59 -16.23
N PHE A 11 -2.23 3.47 -15.57
CA PHE A 11 -3.46 4.18 -15.93
C PHE A 11 -3.48 5.63 -15.43
N LEU A 12 -2.50 6.04 -14.61
CA LEU A 12 -2.31 7.43 -14.15
C LEU A 12 -3.59 8.08 -13.58
N ASP A 13 -4.37 7.33 -12.81
CA ASP A 13 -5.61 7.79 -12.17
C ASP A 13 -5.44 8.14 -10.69
N GLY A 14 -4.38 7.65 -10.07
CA GLY A 14 -3.98 8.01 -8.71
C GLY A 14 -2.76 7.27 -8.21
N ILE A 15 -2.51 7.46 -6.91
CA ILE A 15 -1.52 6.74 -6.11
C ILE A 15 -2.26 5.90 -5.07
N ASP A 16 -2.01 4.60 -5.10
CA ASP A 16 -2.49 3.67 -4.10
C ASP A 16 -1.51 3.60 -2.92
N LEU A 17 -2.06 3.68 -1.72
CA LEU A 17 -1.35 3.61 -0.45
C LEU A 17 -1.88 2.42 0.35
N ALA A 18 -0.99 1.53 0.79
CA ALA A 18 -1.33 0.40 1.65
C ALA A 18 -0.40 0.35 2.86
N LEU A 19 -0.93 0.62 4.06
CA LEU A 19 -0.20 0.41 5.30
C LEU A 19 -0.35 -1.04 5.72
N CYS A 20 0.75 -1.78 5.70
CA CYS A 20 0.81 -3.20 6.01
C CYS A 20 1.65 -3.46 7.26
N GLU A 21 1.23 -4.45 8.04
CA GLU A 21 2.01 -4.99 9.14
C GLU A 21 2.51 -6.38 8.78
N PHE A 22 3.81 -6.59 8.99
CA PHE A 22 4.50 -7.85 8.77
C PHE A 22 5.12 -8.35 10.06
N GLU A 23 4.92 -9.63 10.34
CA GLU A 23 5.48 -10.32 11.48
C GLU A 23 6.16 -11.61 10.99
N LYS A 24 7.39 -11.84 11.45
CA LYS A 24 8.11 -13.07 11.14
C LYS A 24 7.65 -14.17 12.09
N GLU A 25 7.09 -15.23 11.55
CA GLU A 25 6.66 -16.41 12.28
C GLU A 25 7.60 -17.60 12.00
N LYS A 26 7.48 -18.67 12.78
CA LYS A 26 8.31 -19.88 12.60
C LYS A 26 8.14 -20.51 11.22
N SER A 27 6.95 -20.41 10.63
CA SER A 27 6.58 -21.02 9.35
C SER A 27 6.53 -20.03 8.18
N GLY A 28 6.94 -18.76 8.37
CA GLY A 28 6.91 -17.78 7.29
C GLY A 28 6.76 -16.34 7.76
N ILE A 29 6.08 -15.54 6.95
CA ILE A 29 5.79 -14.14 7.25
C ILE A 29 4.28 -13.98 7.26
N LYS A 30 3.75 -13.55 8.40
CA LYS A 30 2.35 -13.13 8.52
C LYS A 30 2.23 -11.67 8.08
N SER A 31 1.29 -11.39 7.19
CA SER A 31 1.01 -10.04 6.72
C SER A 31 -0.44 -9.66 6.99
N LYS A 32 -0.66 -8.37 7.27
CA LYS A 32 -2.00 -7.79 7.48
C LYS A 32 -2.04 -6.38 6.90
N ILE A 33 -3.09 -6.07 6.14
CA ILE A 33 -3.39 -4.68 5.74
C ILE A 33 -4.04 -3.98 6.95
N LEU A 34 -3.44 -2.89 7.39
CA LEU A 34 -3.97 -2.04 8.46
C LEU A 34 -4.89 -0.95 7.91
N LYS A 35 -4.49 -0.34 6.79
CA LYS A 35 -5.29 0.66 6.05
C LYS A 35 -4.89 0.62 4.57
N ALA A 36 -5.85 0.83 3.69
CA ALA A 36 -5.62 1.14 2.29
C ALA A 36 -6.38 2.42 1.91
N ASP A 37 -5.80 3.22 1.04
CA ASP A 37 -6.37 4.47 0.54
C ASP A 37 -5.84 4.76 -0.86
N THR A 38 -6.61 5.49 -1.67
CA THR A 38 -6.19 5.90 -3.02
C THR A 38 -6.32 7.41 -3.13
N ILE A 39 -5.20 8.07 -3.41
CA ILE A 39 -5.18 9.51 -3.68
C ILE A 39 -5.26 9.68 -5.18
N LYS A 40 -6.40 10.17 -5.68
CA LYS A 40 -6.55 10.51 -7.09
C LYS A 40 -5.57 11.62 -7.46
N TYR A 41 -5.00 11.54 -8.65
CA TYR A 41 -4.29 12.69 -9.21
C TYR A 41 -5.28 13.86 -9.38
N SER A 42 -4.80 15.08 -9.14
CA SER A 42 -5.60 16.26 -9.46
C SER A 42 -5.67 16.43 -10.97
N ASP A 43 -6.73 17.04 -11.47
CA ASP A 43 -6.94 17.28 -12.91
C ASP A 43 -5.84 18.17 -13.55
N GLU A 44 -5.03 18.86 -12.73
CA GLU A 44 -3.90 19.69 -13.17
C GLU A 44 -2.57 18.92 -13.36
N TRP A 45 -2.52 17.62 -13.07
CA TRP A 45 -1.32 16.79 -13.21
C TRP A 45 -1.23 16.09 -14.57
#